data_AF-A0A8J3QKX3-F1
#
_entry.id   AF-A0A8J3QKX3-F1
#
_cell.length_a   1.000
_cell.length_b   1.000
_cell.length_c   1.000
_cell.angle_alpha   90.00
_cell.angle_beta   90.00
_cell.angle_gamma   90.00
#
_symmetry.space_group_name_H-M   'P 1'
#
loop_
_entity.id
_entity.type
_entity.pdbx_description
1 polymer ?
#
loop_
_entity_poly.entity_id
_entity_poly.type
_entity_poly.pdbx_seq_one_letter_code
_entity_poly.pdbx_strand_id
1 'polypeptide(L)'
;MENQGVWEWGVDPNVDDPDVYDRENEPGQAWQRTGVRLSTFLIHVAVFEAIWSAKHGASAPGLSRHRCQDILAPLKPIPHAAWRWPTSGTHLLAGDGILAIAGPAEHHESRVEASDWEVFLAARDHSAMEYLADLSDIEWEWRCTSEHSG
;
A
#
# COMPACT_ATOMS: atom_id res chain seq x y z
N MET A 1 -9.43 7.87 17.35
CA MET A 1 -10.32 6.79 16.88
C MET A 1 -9.88 6.53 15.46
N GLU A 2 -9.04 5.53 15.23
CA GLU A 2 -8.70 5.14 13.87
C GLU A 2 -9.94 4.47 13.29
N ASN A 3 -10.49 5.05 12.24
CA ASN A 3 -11.54 4.41 11.47
C ASN A 3 -10.89 3.32 10.62
N GLN A 4 -10.59 2.15 11.22
CA GLN A 4 -10.13 0.97 10.47
C GLN A 4 -11.27 0.31 9.65
N GLY A 5 -12.45 0.94 9.60
CA GLY A 5 -13.63 0.44 8.91
C GLY A 5 -14.04 1.33 7.75
N VAL A 6 -13.11 1.84 6.93
CA VAL A 6 -13.45 2.64 5.72
C VAL A 6 -13.76 1.74 4.52
N TRP A 7 -13.39 0.45 4.56
CA TRP A 7 -13.56 -0.48 3.44
C TRP A 7 -14.04 -1.85 3.91
N GLU A 8 -14.86 -2.49 3.10
CA GLU A 8 -15.37 -3.84 3.36
C GLU A 8 -15.05 -4.76 2.18
N TRP A 9 -14.80 -6.04 2.50
CA TRP A 9 -14.61 -7.11 1.52
C TRP A 9 -15.64 -8.22 1.73
N GLY A 10 -16.13 -8.81 0.64
CA GLY A 10 -17.19 -9.81 0.65
C GLY A 10 -16.92 -10.95 -0.32
N VAL A 11 -17.36 -12.14 0.07
CA VAL A 11 -17.26 -13.38 -0.72
C VAL A 11 -18.50 -14.24 -0.51
N ASP A 12 -18.79 -15.13 -1.46
CA ASP A 12 -19.79 -16.20 -1.27
C ASP A 12 -19.13 -17.38 -0.55
N PRO A 13 -19.53 -17.72 0.70
CA PRO A 13 -18.91 -18.79 1.47
C PRO A 13 -19.24 -20.21 0.97
N ASN A 14 -20.17 -20.35 0.02
CA ASN A 14 -20.62 -21.66 -0.48
C ASN A 14 -19.93 -22.08 -1.77
N VAL A 15 -19.03 -21.25 -2.29
CA VAL A 15 -18.30 -21.49 -3.54
C VAL A 15 -16.83 -21.68 -3.21
N ASP A 16 -16.19 -22.67 -3.82
CA ASP A 16 -14.74 -22.84 -3.69
C ASP A 16 -13.99 -21.72 -4.44
N ASP A 17 -12.98 -21.17 -3.76
CA ASP A 17 -12.18 -20.03 -4.21
C ASP A 17 -13.00 -18.86 -4.82
N PRO A 18 -13.99 -18.27 -4.15
CA PRO A 18 -15.02 -17.39 -4.76
C PRO A 18 -14.48 -16.08 -5.35
N ASP A 19 -15.29 -15.37 -6.15
CA ASP A 19 -15.00 -13.99 -6.55
C ASP A 19 -15.01 -13.08 -5.32
N VAL A 20 -14.08 -12.13 -5.25
CA VAL A 20 -14.07 -11.11 -4.19
C VAL A 20 -14.79 -9.86 -4.66
N TYR A 21 -15.56 -9.29 -3.74
CA TYR A 21 -16.24 -8.01 -3.89
C TYR A 21 -15.71 -7.07 -2.82
N ASP A 22 -15.72 -5.77 -3.12
CA ASP A 22 -15.39 -4.75 -2.14
C ASP A 22 -16.33 -3.55 -2.26
N ARG A 23 -16.27 -2.68 -1.25
CA ARG A 23 -16.87 -1.34 -1.25
C ARG A 23 -16.27 -0.49 -0.16
N GLU A 24 -16.41 0.83 -0.29
CA GLU A 24 -16.32 1.74 0.85
C GLU A 24 -17.41 1.38 1.88
N ASN A 25 -17.07 1.48 3.16
CA ASN A 25 -18.00 1.28 4.28
C ASN A 25 -18.85 2.55 4.52
N GLU A 26 -19.45 3.06 3.45
CA GLU A 26 -20.32 4.24 3.49
C GLU A 26 -21.74 3.85 3.07
N PRO A 27 -22.79 4.45 3.69
CA PRO A 27 -24.17 4.16 3.34
C PRO A 27 -24.45 4.38 1.85
N GLY A 28 -25.05 3.39 1.20
CA GLY A 28 -25.44 3.47 -0.21
C GLY A 28 -24.36 3.04 -1.21
N GLN A 29 -23.15 2.71 -0.76
CA GLN A 29 -22.11 2.20 -1.64
C GLN A 29 -22.40 0.76 -2.09
N ALA A 30 -22.36 0.56 -3.40
CA ALA A 30 -22.62 -0.72 -4.02
C ALA A 30 -21.38 -1.62 -3.95
N TRP A 31 -21.59 -2.90 -3.69
CA TRP A 31 -20.55 -3.92 -3.85
C TRP A 31 -20.09 -3.99 -5.30
N GLN A 32 -18.78 -4.01 -5.50
CA GLN A 32 -18.16 -4.13 -6.83
C GLN A 32 -17.21 -5.31 -6.85
N ARG A 33 -17.20 -6.04 -7.96
CA ARG A 33 -16.22 -7.11 -8.18
C ARG A 33 -14.82 -6.52 -8.22
N THR A 34 -13.89 -7.11 -7.48
CA THR A 34 -12.47 -6.75 -7.53
C THR A 34 -11.80 -7.30 -8.81
N GLY A 35 -12.39 -8.34 -9.41
CA GLY A 35 -11.87 -9.01 -10.60
C GLY A 35 -10.87 -10.12 -10.31
N VAL A 36 -10.68 -10.48 -9.03
CA VAL A 36 -9.84 -11.61 -8.61
C VAL A 36 -10.61 -12.61 -7.74
N ARG A 37 -10.11 -13.84 -7.72
CA ARG A 37 -10.58 -14.92 -6.84
C ARG A 37 -10.00 -14.76 -5.44
N LEU A 38 -10.63 -15.39 -4.45
CA LEU A 38 -10.24 -15.29 -3.04
C LEU A 38 -8.78 -15.69 -2.79
N SER A 39 -8.32 -16.77 -3.40
CA SER A 39 -6.94 -17.26 -3.30
C SER A 39 -5.91 -16.19 -3.71
N THR A 40 -6.13 -15.52 -4.84
CA THR A 40 -5.31 -14.39 -5.30
C THR A 40 -5.45 -13.19 -4.36
N PHE A 41 -6.68 -12.87 -3.95
CA PHE A 41 -6.95 -11.74 -3.06
C PHE A 41 -6.26 -11.89 -1.70
N LEU A 42 -6.21 -13.10 -1.14
CA LEU A 42 -5.52 -13.37 0.13
C LEU A 42 -4.01 -13.12 0.03
N ILE A 43 -3.40 -13.25 -1.14
CA ILE A 43 -2.00 -12.85 -1.36
C ILE A 43 -1.87 -11.33 -1.24
N HIS A 44 -2.81 -10.56 -1.78
CA HIS A 44 -2.81 -9.09 -1.64
C HIS A 44 -2.98 -8.67 -0.17
N VAL A 45 -3.88 -9.31 0.57
CA VAL A 45 -4.05 -9.09 2.01
C VAL A 45 -2.78 -9.44 2.77
N ALA A 46 -2.14 -10.57 2.47
CA ALA A 46 -0.89 -10.95 3.12
C ALA A 46 0.24 -9.95 2.86
N VAL A 47 0.33 -9.38 1.65
CA VAL A 47 1.28 -8.30 1.32
C VAL A 47 0.97 -7.04 2.12
N PHE A 48 -0.30 -6.64 2.17
CA PHE A 48 -0.76 -5.49 2.96
C PHE A 48 -0.38 -5.66 4.44
N GLU A 49 -0.74 -6.77 5.06
CA GLU A 49 -0.43 -7.08 6.46
C GLU A 49 1.09 -7.12 6.71
N ALA A 50 1.85 -7.68 5.76
CA ALA A 50 3.31 -7.70 5.85
C ALA A 50 3.90 -6.29 5.81
N ILE A 51 3.30 -5.35 5.06
CA ILE A 51 3.76 -3.96 5.01
C ILE A 51 3.55 -3.28 6.37
N TRP A 52 2.36 -3.43 6.97
CA TRP A 52 2.02 -2.79 8.25
C TRP A 52 2.74 -3.42 9.44
N SER A 53 3.12 -4.70 9.34
CA SER A 53 3.78 -5.44 10.42
C SER A 53 5.31 -5.47 10.31
N ALA A 54 5.90 -4.82 9.31
CA ALA A 54 7.33 -4.95 9.04
C ALA A 54 8.19 -4.24 10.10
N LYS A 55 9.22 -4.95 10.58
CA LYS A 55 10.24 -4.37 11.46
C LYS A 55 11.13 -3.35 10.73
N HIS A 56 11.36 -3.58 9.44
CA HIS A 56 12.18 -2.73 8.58
C HIS A 56 11.29 -2.13 7.50
N GLY A 57 11.33 -0.81 7.35
CA GLY A 57 10.45 -0.11 6.42
C GLY A 57 10.70 1.38 6.39
N ALA A 58 9.88 2.08 5.61
CA ALA A 58 9.82 3.54 5.60
C ALA A 58 8.44 4.01 5.13
N SER A 59 8.01 5.19 5.56
CA SER A 59 6.84 5.89 5.05
C SER A 59 7.18 7.32 4.68
N ALA A 60 6.58 7.81 3.59
CA ALA A 60 6.69 9.19 3.18
C ALA A 60 5.36 9.65 2.56
N PRO A 61 4.62 10.56 3.23
CA PRO A 61 3.48 11.24 2.64
C PRO A 61 3.93 12.47 1.84
N GLY A 62 2.98 13.15 1.18
CA GLY A 62 3.24 14.45 0.56
C GLY A 62 4.21 14.42 -0.63
N LEU A 63 4.38 13.27 -1.26
CA LEU A 63 5.30 13.10 -2.38
C LEU A 63 4.70 13.68 -3.66
N SER A 64 5.55 14.28 -4.49
CA SER A 64 5.21 14.42 -5.90
C SER A 64 5.20 13.04 -6.57
N ARG A 65 4.42 12.89 -7.64
CA ARG A 65 4.37 11.64 -8.41
C ARG A 65 5.76 11.20 -8.90
N HIS A 66 6.62 12.13 -9.29
CA HIS A 66 8.00 11.84 -9.72
C HIS A 66 8.82 11.24 -8.58
N ARG A 67 8.76 11.82 -7.38
CA ARG A 67 9.51 11.29 -6.24
C ARG A 67 8.99 9.93 -5.79
N CYS A 68 7.67 9.73 -5.83
CA CYS A 68 7.09 8.40 -5.63
C CYS A 68 7.65 7.38 -6.65
N GLN A 69 7.78 7.77 -7.93
CA GLN A 69 8.36 6.91 -8.96
C GLN A 69 9.86 6.61 -8.72
N ASP A 70 10.64 7.58 -8.25
CA ASP A 70 12.05 7.36 -7.89
C ASP A 70 12.19 6.30 -6.78
N ILE A 71 11.36 6.41 -5.73
CA ILE A 71 11.32 5.43 -4.63
C ILE A 71 10.93 4.04 -5.13
N LEU A 72 9.92 3.98 -6.02
CA LEU A 72 9.33 2.73 -6.51
C LEU A 72 10.08 2.10 -7.69
N ALA A 73 11.13 2.76 -8.21
CA ALA A 73 11.88 2.30 -9.37
C ALA A 73 12.38 0.83 -9.31
N PRO A 74 12.80 0.28 -8.15
CA PRO A 74 13.20 -1.13 -8.08
C PRO A 74 12.04 -2.12 -7.97
N LEU A 75 10.80 -1.64 -7.79
CA LEU A 75 9.62 -2.46 -7.53
C LEU A 75 8.76 -2.64 -8.78
N LYS A 76 7.97 -3.70 -8.79
CA LYS A 76 6.98 -3.98 -9.83
C LYS A 76 5.60 -4.15 -9.23
N PRO A 77 4.53 -3.70 -9.91
CA PRO A 77 3.17 -3.99 -9.48
C PRO A 77 2.95 -5.49 -9.32
N ILE A 78 2.27 -5.88 -8.25
CA ILE A 78 1.86 -7.27 -8.05
C ILE A 78 0.79 -7.60 -9.11
N PRO A 79 0.93 -8.69 -9.88
CA PRO A 79 -0.02 -9.03 -10.93
C PRO A 79 -1.44 -9.14 -10.38
N HIS A 80 -2.39 -8.53 -11.10
CA HIS A 80 -3.81 -8.56 -10.74
C HIS A 80 -4.14 -7.93 -9.38
N ALA A 81 -3.26 -7.10 -8.82
CA ALA A 81 -3.56 -6.34 -7.60
C ALA A 81 -4.84 -5.52 -7.79
N ALA A 82 -5.93 -5.99 -7.17
CA ALA A 82 -7.24 -5.36 -7.18
C ALA A 82 -7.48 -4.49 -5.94
N TRP A 83 -6.39 -4.01 -5.34
CA TRP A 83 -6.41 -3.26 -4.10
C TRP A 83 -6.85 -1.82 -4.34
N ARG A 84 -7.86 -1.35 -3.60
CA ARG A 84 -8.48 -0.02 -3.78
C ARG A 84 -8.52 0.82 -2.51
N TRP A 85 -7.93 0.31 -1.43
CA TRP A 85 -7.84 1.01 -0.16
C TRP A 85 -6.43 1.63 0.02
N PRO A 86 -6.28 2.84 0.61
CA PRO A 86 -7.34 3.70 1.13
C PRO A 86 -8.15 4.43 0.05
N THR A 87 -7.60 4.56 -1.16
CA THR A 87 -8.27 5.23 -2.27
C THR A 87 -8.02 4.54 -3.60
N SER A 88 -8.87 4.87 -4.58
CA SER A 88 -8.69 4.39 -5.95
C SER A 88 -7.36 4.89 -6.52
N GLY A 89 -6.58 3.99 -7.11
CA GLY A 89 -5.24 4.30 -7.61
C GLY A 89 -4.11 3.89 -6.66
N THR A 90 -4.44 3.28 -5.52
CA THR A 90 -3.44 2.59 -4.69
C THR A 90 -2.95 1.31 -5.37
N HIS A 91 -1.65 1.06 -5.26
CA HIS A 91 -0.96 -0.06 -5.88
C HIS A 91 -0.18 -0.85 -4.83
N LEU A 92 -0.24 -2.18 -4.91
CA LEU A 92 0.68 -3.07 -4.22
C LEU A 92 1.85 -3.43 -5.15
N LEU A 93 3.07 -3.27 -4.66
CA LEU A 93 4.28 -3.53 -5.41
C LEU A 93 5.23 -4.45 -4.64
N ALA A 94 6.06 -5.17 -5.37
CA ALA A 94 7.09 -6.05 -4.84
C ALA A 94 8.40 -5.92 -5.62
N GLY A 95 9.52 -6.03 -4.90
CA GLY A 95 10.87 -6.09 -5.43
C GLY A 95 11.70 -7.13 -4.70
N ASP A 96 13.02 -7.11 -4.88
CA ASP A 96 13.91 -8.03 -4.16
C ASP A 96 13.98 -7.67 -2.68
N GLY A 97 13.27 -8.42 -1.84
CA GLY A 97 13.22 -8.19 -0.39
C GLY A 97 12.40 -6.97 0.04
N ILE A 98 11.68 -6.31 -0.86
CA ILE A 98 10.86 -5.11 -0.58
C ILE A 98 9.43 -5.33 -1.01
N LEU A 99 8.49 -4.90 -0.17
CA LEU A 99 7.08 -4.72 -0.49
C LEU A 99 6.73 -3.24 -0.36
N ALA A 100 5.77 -2.77 -1.16
CA ALA A 100 5.26 -1.42 -1.04
C ALA A 100 3.76 -1.35 -1.27
N ILE A 101 3.15 -0.38 -0.61
CA ILE A 101 1.89 0.22 -1.04
C ILE A 101 2.17 1.68 -1.41
N ALA A 102 1.58 2.13 -2.51
CA ALA A 102 1.70 3.53 -2.92
C ALA A 102 0.46 3.97 -3.68
N GLY A 103 0.05 5.20 -3.46
CA GLY A 103 -1.14 5.74 -4.07
C GLY A 103 -1.30 7.23 -3.82
N PRO A 104 -2.37 7.83 -4.35
CA PRO A 104 -2.81 9.13 -3.91
C PRO A 104 -3.08 9.11 -2.40
N ALA A 105 -2.70 10.16 -1.69
CA ALA A 105 -3.05 10.34 -0.29
C ALA A 105 -4.57 10.49 -0.14
N GLU A 106 -5.12 9.96 0.96
CA GLU A 106 -6.53 10.14 1.29
C GLU A 106 -6.77 11.60 1.75
N HIS A 107 -7.39 12.42 0.89
CA HIS A 107 -7.74 13.79 1.25
C HIS A 107 -9.18 13.86 1.76
N HIS A 108 -9.36 14.13 3.06
CA HIS A 108 -10.68 14.42 3.63
C HIS A 108 -11.20 15.84 3.32
N GLU A 109 -10.34 16.76 2.87
CA GLU A 109 -10.74 18.13 2.57
C GLU A 109 -10.13 18.65 1.25
N SER A 110 -10.96 19.36 0.50
CA SER A 110 -10.74 19.83 -0.87
C SER A 110 -9.57 20.80 -1.02
N ARG A 111 -8.34 20.29 -1.12
CA ARG A 111 -7.24 20.96 -1.83
C ARG A 111 -6.17 19.93 -2.22
N VAL A 112 -6.33 19.40 -3.42
CA VAL A 112 -5.32 18.59 -4.11
C VAL A 112 -4.20 19.56 -4.55
N GLU A 113 -3.11 19.63 -3.80
CA GLU A 113 -1.89 20.34 -4.23
C GLU A 113 -1.01 19.35 -5.01
N ALA A 114 0.09 19.77 -5.62
CA ALA A 114 0.92 18.88 -6.47
C ALA A 114 1.67 17.75 -5.70
N SER A 115 1.42 17.61 -4.40
CA SER A 115 2.13 16.80 -3.39
C SER A 115 1.15 15.88 -2.67
N ASP A 116 0.58 14.94 -3.41
CA ASP A 116 -0.57 14.13 -2.99
C ASP A 116 -0.31 12.63 -3.13
N TRP A 117 0.95 12.18 -3.15
CA TRP A 117 1.26 10.75 -3.13
C TRP A 117 1.83 10.35 -1.78
N GLU A 118 1.52 9.13 -1.37
CA GLU A 118 2.11 8.48 -0.22
C GLU A 118 2.69 7.12 -0.60
N VAL A 119 3.70 6.71 0.16
CA VAL A 119 4.29 5.38 0.05
C VAL A 119 4.55 4.81 1.42
N PHE A 120 4.27 3.52 1.58
CA PHE A 120 4.71 2.72 2.70
C PHE A 120 5.52 1.55 2.15
N LEU A 121 6.71 1.37 2.70
CA LEU A 121 7.66 0.35 2.32
C LEU A 121 7.87 -0.61 3.48
N ALA A 122 7.94 -1.89 3.17
CA ALA A 122 8.44 -2.92 4.06
C ALA A 122 9.60 -3.64 3.42
N ALA A 123 10.62 -3.93 4.22
CA ALA A 123 11.78 -4.68 3.79
C ALA A 123 11.98 -5.92 4.66
N ARG A 124 12.58 -6.93 4.03
CA ARG A 124 13.04 -8.16 4.71
C ARG A 124 14.12 -7.85 5.75
N ASP A 125 15.02 -6.92 5.42
CA ASP A 125 16.13 -6.49 6.26
C ASP A 125 16.56 -5.05 5.92
N HIS A 126 17.50 -4.50 6.67
CA HIS A 126 17.99 -3.13 6.46
C HIS A 126 18.66 -2.92 5.10
N SER A 127 19.35 -3.94 4.56
CA SER A 127 20.13 -3.78 3.33
C SER A 127 19.24 -3.48 2.11
N ALA A 128 18.03 -4.04 2.10
CA ALA A 128 17.05 -3.76 1.05
C ALA A 128 16.61 -2.28 1.00
N MET A 129 16.82 -1.49 2.07
CA MET A 129 16.46 -0.06 2.11
C MET A 129 17.64 0.89 1.86
N GLU A 130 18.84 0.39 1.59
CA GLU A 130 20.04 1.23 1.44
C GLU A 130 19.92 2.22 0.27
N TYR A 131 19.24 1.84 -0.83
CA TYR A 131 19.04 2.71 -1.99
C TYR A 131 18.27 4.00 -1.65
N LEU A 132 17.48 4.02 -0.58
CA LEU A 132 16.78 5.22 -0.13
C LEU A 132 17.74 6.28 0.43
N ALA A 133 19.00 5.95 0.70
CA ALA A 133 20.01 6.92 1.13
C ALA A 133 20.36 7.93 0.03
N ASP A 134 20.25 7.53 -1.24
CA ASP A 134 20.48 8.40 -2.39
C ASP A 134 19.32 9.39 -2.62
N LEU A 135 18.19 9.21 -1.94
CA LEU A 135 17.00 10.05 -2.00
C LEU A 135 16.94 11.00 -0.78
N SER A 136 18.00 11.78 -0.59
CA SER A 136 18.20 12.62 0.61
C SER A 136 17.26 13.82 0.71
N ASP A 137 16.56 14.18 -0.37
CA ASP A 137 15.61 15.29 -0.40
C ASP A 137 14.18 14.87 -0.05
N ILE A 138 13.95 13.61 0.29
CA ILE A 138 12.66 13.11 0.76
C ILE A 138 12.55 13.30 2.27
N GLU A 139 11.45 13.93 2.69
CA GLU A 139 11.03 13.98 4.09
C GLU A 139 10.33 12.66 4.45
N TRP A 140 11.05 11.79 5.15
CA TRP A 140 10.50 10.52 5.65
C TRP A 140 9.73 10.78 6.94
N GLU A 141 8.46 10.37 7.00
CA GLU A 141 7.69 10.37 8.25
C GLU A 141 8.26 9.31 9.20
N TRP A 142 8.57 8.14 8.66
CA TRP A 142 9.30 7.10 9.36
C TRP A 142 10.28 6.41 8.42
N ARG A 143 11.44 6.02 8.94
CA ARG A 143 12.40 5.18 8.24
C ARG A 143 13.21 4.38 9.25
N CYS A 144 13.26 3.07 9.06
CA CYS A 144 14.17 2.22 9.82
C CYS A 144 15.61 2.56 9.40
N THR A 145 16.39 3.12 10.33
CA THR A 145 17.83 3.30 10.18
C THR A 145 18.56 2.23 10.98
N SER A 146 19.82 1.95 10.62
CA SER A 146 20.66 0.94 11.26
C SER A 146 21.02 1.26 12.73
N GLU A 147 20.56 2.37 13.29
CA GLU A 147 21.03 2.88 14.59
C GLU A 147 20.42 2.23 15.83
N HIS A 148 19.54 1.23 15.72
CA HIS A 148 19.00 0.53 16.90
C HIS A 148 19.09 -0.99 16.77
N SER A 149 20.33 -1.49 16.77
CA SER A 149 20.63 -2.84 17.26
C SER A 149 21.16 -2.71 18.69
N GLY A 150 20.25 -2.69 19.66
CA GLY A 150 20.51 -2.79 21.10
C GLY A 150 19.72 -3.93 21.69
#